data_AF-A0A940I053-F1
#
_entry.id   AF-A0A940I053-F1
#
_cell.length_a   1.000
_cell.length_b   1.000
_cell.length_c   1.000
_cell.angle_alpha   90.00
_cell.angle_beta   90.00
_cell.angle_gamma   90.00
#
_symmetry.space_group_name_H-M   'P 1'
#
loop_
_entity.id
_entity.type
_entity.pdbx_description
1 polymer ?
#
loop_
_entity_poly.entity_id
_entity_poly.type
_entity_poly.pdbx_seq_one_letter_code
_entity_poly.pdbx_strand_id
1 'polypeptide(L)'
;MDPEIEKRVCASVLADFYMAVERIFKLIAKEIDGELPEGEDWHKKLLRQMSIELPEIRLPVINKKLFRQLEEYLKFRHLVRNIYGFQLEYKRFAHLVENLPAVAADAEHQITTFLDDMQEIAENF
;
A
#
# COMPACT_ATOMS: atom_id res chain seq x y z
N MET A 1 -25.15 -1.86 -15.37
CA MET A 1 -24.03 -1.16 -16.02
C MET A 1 -23.43 -2.15 -17.02
N ASP A 2 -22.62 -1.73 -18.00
CA ASP A 2 -21.91 -2.69 -18.87
C ASP A 2 -20.89 -3.47 -18.02
N PRO A 3 -20.90 -4.83 -18.02
CA PRO A 3 -19.94 -5.64 -17.25
C PRO A 3 -18.48 -5.30 -17.52
N GLU A 4 -18.14 -4.78 -18.70
CA GLU A 4 -16.78 -4.35 -19.02
C GLU A 4 -16.42 -3.02 -18.34
N ILE A 5 -17.40 -2.12 -18.18
CA ILE A 5 -17.24 -0.88 -17.41
C ILE A 5 -17.07 -1.21 -15.92
N GLU A 6 -17.87 -2.12 -15.36
CA GLU A 6 -17.77 -2.52 -13.95
C GLU A 6 -16.37 -3.04 -13.59
N LYS A 7 -15.79 -3.92 -14.44
CA LYS A 7 -14.42 -4.43 -14.24
C LYS A 7 -13.38 -3.31 -14.24
N ARG A 8 -13.50 -2.35 -15.16
CA ARG A 8 -12.58 -1.21 -15.26
C ARG A 8 -12.68 -0.31 -14.04
N VAL A 9 -13.90 -0.08 -13.53
CA VAL A 9 -14.12 0.69 -12.30
C VAL A 9 -13.47 -0.02 -11.12
N CYS A 10 -13.72 -1.32 -10.92
CA CYS A 10 -13.07 -2.09 -9.84
C CYS A 10 -11.54 -2.05 -9.94
N ALA A 11 -10.99 -2.25 -11.15
CA ALA A 11 -9.55 -2.20 -11.37
C ALA A 11 -8.95 -0.83 -11.04
N SER A 12 -9.63 0.26 -11.39
CA SER A 12 -9.21 1.62 -11.02
C SER A 12 -9.22 1.79 -9.51
N VAL A 13 -10.31 1.43 -8.84
CA VAL A 13 -10.45 1.58 -7.38
C VAL A 13 -9.34 0.83 -6.64
N LEU A 14 -8.99 -0.38 -7.07
CA LEU A 14 -7.89 -1.15 -6.47
C LEU A 14 -6.52 -0.49 -6.67
N ALA A 15 -6.26 0.05 -7.87
CA ALA A 15 -5.02 0.76 -8.16
C ALA A 15 -4.93 2.09 -7.37
N ASP A 16 -6.04 2.82 -7.28
CA ASP A 16 -6.15 4.09 -6.56
C ASP A 16 -5.95 3.88 -5.05
N PHE A 17 -6.52 2.81 -4.50
CA PHE A 17 -6.29 2.41 -3.10
C PHE A 17 -4.80 2.24 -2.81
N TYR A 18 -4.11 1.41 -3.59
CA TYR A 18 -2.68 1.19 -3.36
C TYR A 18 -1.86 2.47 -3.56
N MET A 19 -2.23 3.29 -4.55
CA MET A 19 -1.58 4.59 -4.75
C MET A 19 -1.77 5.54 -3.58
N ALA A 20 -2.90 5.49 -2.87
CA ALA A 20 -3.11 6.27 -1.66
C ALA A 20 -2.19 5.83 -0.52
N VAL A 21 -2.13 4.51 -0.27
CA VAL A 21 -1.22 3.92 0.72
C VAL A 21 0.24 4.27 0.40
N GLU A 22 0.64 4.12 -0.86
CA GLU A 22 1.99 4.44 -1.32
C GLU A 22 2.35 5.92 -1.10
N ARG A 23 1.41 6.86 -1.31
CA ARG A 23 1.66 8.28 -1.04
C ARG A 23 1.94 8.56 0.43
N ILE A 24 1.22 7.89 1.33
CA ILE A 24 1.44 8.00 2.78
C ILE A 24 2.84 7.47 3.12
N PHE A 25 3.18 6.29 2.61
CA PHE A 25 4.50 5.68 2.84
C PHE A 25 5.65 6.53 2.31
N LYS A 26 5.47 7.19 1.15
CA LYS A 26 6.47 8.15 0.65
C LYS A 26 6.65 9.34 1.58
N LEU A 27 5.58 9.82 2.18
CA LEU A 27 5.67 10.91 3.14
C LEU A 27 6.43 10.48 4.39
N ILE A 28 6.09 9.31 4.95
CA ILE A 28 6.82 8.74 6.09
C ILE A 28 8.31 8.57 5.77
N ALA A 29 8.63 7.93 4.64
CA ALA A 29 10.02 7.72 4.24
C ALA A 29 10.79 9.04 4.05
N LYS A 30 10.14 10.07 3.49
CA LYS A 30 10.78 11.37 3.25
C LYS A 30 10.98 12.17 4.54
N GLU A 31 9.97 12.20 5.42
CA GLU A 31 9.95 13.09 6.58
C GLU A 31 10.52 12.44 7.85
N ILE A 32 10.42 11.11 7.98
CA ILE A 32 10.89 10.35 9.15
C ILE A 32 12.17 9.59 8.82
N ASP A 33 12.18 8.80 7.75
CA ASP A 33 13.35 7.95 7.43
C ASP A 33 14.50 8.77 6.82
N GLY A 34 14.19 9.94 6.26
CA GLY A 34 15.14 10.83 5.60
C GLY A 34 15.59 10.36 4.21
N GLU A 35 15.09 9.22 3.73
CA GLU A 35 15.45 8.65 2.43
C GLU A 35 14.25 7.99 1.73
N LEU A 36 14.16 8.22 0.41
CA LEU A 36 13.23 7.53 -0.47
C LEU A 36 13.97 6.48 -1.29
N PRO A 37 13.39 5.29 -1.48
CA PRO A 37 13.96 4.30 -2.37
C PRO A 37 14.04 4.78 -3.81
N GLU A 38 15.10 4.36 -4.50
CA GLU A 38 15.35 4.67 -5.90
C GLU A 38 15.41 3.41 -6.79
N GLY A 39 15.40 3.62 -8.11
CA GLY A 39 15.46 2.58 -9.14
C GLY A 39 14.08 2.12 -9.62
N GLU A 40 14.04 1.18 -10.58
CA GLU A 40 12.80 0.72 -11.22
C GLU A 40 11.85 -0.02 -10.24
N ASP A 41 12.39 -0.62 -9.19
CA ASP A 41 11.66 -1.39 -8.17
C ASP A 41 11.40 -0.59 -6.88
N TRP A 42 11.53 0.74 -6.92
CA TRP A 42 11.38 1.61 -5.75
C TRP A 42 10.07 1.38 -5.00
N HIS A 43 8.98 1.09 -5.72
CA HIS A 43 7.66 0.80 -5.15
C HIS A 43 7.69 -0.39 -4.17
N LYS A 44 8.42 -1.47 -4.53
CA LYS A 44 8.57 -2.66 -3.69
C LYS A 44 9.50 -2.40 -2.51
N LYS A 45 10.58 -1.67 -2.75
CA LYS A 45 11.53 -1.25 -1.71
C LYS A 45 10.83 -0.40 -0.65
N LEU A 46 9.98 0.54 -1.07
CA LEU A 46 9.20 1.38 -0.16
C LEU A 46 8.26 0.55 0.71
N LEU A 47 7.49 -0.37 0.11
CA LEU A 47 6.60 -1.26 0.87
C LEU A 47 7.39 -2.10 1.90
N ARG A 48 8.58 -2.59 1.52
CA ARG A 48 9.47 -3.32 2.43
C ARG A 48 9.99 -2.42 3.55
N GLN A 49 10.42 -1.20 3.24
CA GLN A 49 10.93 -0.22 4.20
C GLN A 49 9.90 0.07 5.29
N MET A 50 8.61 0.19 4.95
CA MET A 50 7.53 0.41 5.93
C MET A 50 7.26 -0.80 6.84
N SER A 51 7.69 -1.99 6.43
CA SER A 51 7.48 -3.24 7.19
C SER A 51 8.61 -3.59 8.16
N ILE A 52 9.70 -2.83 8.12
CA ILE A 52 10.86 -3.03 8.99
C ILE A 52 10.96 -1.89 9.99
N GLU A 53 11.53 -2.25 11.15
CA GLU A 53 12.00 -1.29 12.12
C GLU A 53 13.27 -0.63 11.58
N LEU A 54 13.38 0.68 11.81
CA LEU A 54 14.61 1.42 11.62
C LEU A 54 15.08 1.83 13.02
N PRO A 55 16.07 1.11 13.59
CA PRO A 55 16.55 1.37 14.94
C PRO A 55 16.85 2.85 15.15
N GLU A 56 16.42 3.38 16.30
CA GLU A 56 16.58 4.80 16.69
C GLU A 56 15.78 5.82 15.86
N ILE A 57 15.15 5.41 14.75
CA ILE A 57 14.39 6.29 13.86
C ILE A 57 12.89 6.07 14.04
N ARG A 58 12.39 4.85 13.81
CA ARG A 58 10.97 4.53 13.91
C ARG A 58 10.68 3.03 14.03
N LEU A 59 9.54 2.73 14.63
CA LEU A 59 8.95 1.39 14.61
C LEU A 59 8.47 1.00 13.18
N PRO A 60 8.19 -0.28 12.92
CA PRO A 60 7.54 -0.70 11.69
C PRO A 60 6.16 -0.04 11.55
N VAL A 61 5.87 0.57 10.40
CA VAL A 61 4.56 1.18 10.11
C VAL A 61 3.51 0.10 9.89
N ILE A 62 3.91 -1.01 9.25
CA ILE A 62 3.02 -2.14 8.96
C ILE A 62 3.65 -3.46 9.39
N ASN A 63 2.81 -4.39 9.82
CA ASN A 63 3.23 -5.74 10.14
C ASN A 63 3.40 -6.62 8.87
N LYS A 64 3.97 -7.81 9.07
CA LYS A 64 4.22 -8.78 7.98
C LYS A 64 2.94 -9.26 7.27
N LYS A 65 1.80 -9.29 7.97
CA LYS A 65 0.52 -9.72 7.39
C LYS A 65 0.03 -8.67 6.40
N LEU A 66 -0.06 -7.41 6.84
CA LEU A 66 -0.49 -6.30 6.00
C LEU A 66 0.48 -6.05 4.84
N PHE A 67 1.79 -6.19 5.06
CA PHE A 67 2.79 -6.16 3.99
C PHE A 67 2.45 -7.14 2.86
N ARG A 68 2.14 -8.41 3.18
CA ARG A 68 1.79 -9.42 2.17
C ARG A 68 0.52 -9.07 1.42
N GLN A 69 -0.49 -8.56 2.13
CA GLN A 69 -1.74 -8.12 1.51
C GLN A 69 -1.49 -6.96 0.54
N LEU A 70 -0.83 -5.89 0.99
CA LEU A 70 -0.51 -4.72 0.17
C LEU A 70 0.40 -5.06 -1.04
N GLU A 71 1.26 -6.08 -0.92
CA GLU A 71 2.07 -6.55 -2.03
C GLU A 71 1.22 -7.08 -3.21
N GLU A 72 0.07 -7.70 -2.93
CA GLU A 72 -0.86 -8.15 -3.97
C GLU A 72 -1.48 -6.98 -4.73
N TYR A 73 -1.84 -5.89 -4.03
CA TYR A 73 -2.34 -4.67 -4.65
C TYR A 73 -1.24 -3.94 -5.45
N LEU A 74 0.01 -3.93 -4.96
CA LEU A 74 1.16 -3.42 -5.72
C LEU A 74 1.35 -4.17 -7.04
N LYS A 75 1.34 -5.51 -6.97
CA LYS A 75 1.45 -6.39 -8.15
C LYS A 75 0.30 -6.13 -9.12
N PHE A 76 -0.93 -5.98 -8.61
CA PHE A 76 -2.10 -5.69 -9.43
C PHE A 76 -2.00 -4.33 -10.12
N ARG A 77 -1.55 -3.29 -9.42
CA ARG A 77 -1.32 -1.96 -10.00
C ARG A 77 -0.36 -2.02 -11.18
N HIS A 78 0.76 -2.74 -11.05
CA HIS A 78 1.69 -2.92 -12.17
C HIS A 78 1.06 -3.71 -13.32
N LEU A 79 0.26 -4.74 -13.02
CA LEU A 79 -0.45 -5.54 -14.01
C LEU A 79 -1.41 -4.69 -14.85
N VAL A 80 -2.24 -3.87 -14.20
CA VAL A 80 -3.24 -3.02 -14.86
C VAL A 80 -2.59 -1.95 -15.75
N ARG A 81 -1.47 -1.36 -15.30
CA ARG A 81 -0.73 -0.38 -16.10
C ARG A 81 -0.08 -0.97 -17.35
N ASN A 82 0.26 -2.25 -17.34
CA ASN A 82 0.95 -2.93 -18.45
C ASN A 82 0.00 -3.58 -19.48
N ILE A 83 -1.24 -3.94 -19.10
CA ILE A 83 -2.09 -4.80 -19.95
C ILE A 83 -2.97 -4.04 -20.97
N TYR A 84 -3.05 -2.70 -20.94
CA TYR A 84 -3.81 -1.87 -21.91
C TYR A 84 -4.90 -2.63 -22.72
N GLY A 85 -5.97 -3.02 -22.03
CA GLY A 85 -7.30 -2.82 -22.60
C GLY A 85 -8.12 -4.00 -23.12
N PHE A 86 -7.70 -5.28 -23.11
CA PHE A 86 -8.57 -6.30 -23.76
C PHE A 86 -8.96 -7.58 -23.00
N GLN A 87 -8.33 -7.97 -21.88
CA GLN A 87 -8.77 -9.14 -21.09
C GLN A 87 -8.49 -9.00 -19.59
N LEU A 88 -9.04 -7.96 -18.95
CA LEU A 88 -9.12 -7.92 -17.49
C LEU A 88 -10.14 -8.99 -17.04
N GLU A 89 -9.66 -10.18 -16.76
CA GLU A 89 -10.49 -11.25 -16.23
C GLU A 89 -10.81 -10.99 -14.76
N TYR A 90 -12.07 -10.64 -14.46
CA TYR A 90 -12.54 -10.34 -13.10
C TYR A 90 -12.13 -11.42 -12.08
N LYS A 91 -12.26 -12.69 -12.45
CA LYS A 91 -11.90 -13.84 -11.60
C LYS A 91 -10.45 -13.78 -11.09
N ARG A 92 -9.53 -13.16 -11.84
CA ARG A 92 -8.12 -13.04 -11.46
C ARG A 92 -7.88 -12.01 -10.34
N PHE A 93 -8.81 -11.09 -10.11
CA PHE A 93 -8.67 -10.02 -9.11
C PHE A 93 -9.88 -9.84 -8.19
N ALA A 94 -10.91 -10.69 -8.31
CA ALA A 94 -12.10 -10.66 -7.45
C ALA A 94 -11.74 -10.68 -5.96
N HIS A 95 -10.78 -11.53 -5.57
CA HIS A 95 -10.27 -11.60 -4.20
C HIS A 95 -9.71 -10.26 -3.68
N LEU A 96 -9.11 -9.42 -4.54
CA LEU A 96 -8.63 -8.09 -4.13
C LEU A 96 -9.78 -7.13 -3.86
N VAL A 97 -10.86 -7.23 -4.64
CA VAL A 97 -12.10 -6.45 -4.44
C VAL A 97 -12.77 -6.88 -3.14
N GLU A 98 -12.93 -8.19 -2.93
CA GLU A 98 -13.54 -8.77 -1.74
C GLU A 98 -12.76 -8.41 -0.46
N ASN A 99 -11.42 -8.43 -0.53
CA ASN A 99 -10.57 -8.13 0.62
C ASN A 99 -10.35 -6.63 0.85
N LEU A 100 -10.67 -5.76 -0.13
CA LEU A 100 -10.36 -4.33 -0.07
C LEU A 100 -10.85 -3.66 1.22
N PRO A 101 -12.11 -3.83 1.68
CA PRO A 101 -12.57 -3.17 2.90
C PRO A 101 -11.75 -3.57 4.13
N ALA A 102 -11.42 -4.85 4.27
CA ALA A 102 -10.66 -5.36 5.41
C ALA A 102 -9.20 -4.89 5.36
N VAL A 103 -8.57 -4.90 4.19
CA VAL A 103 -7.18 -4.43 4.03
C VAL A 103 -7.07 -2.93 4.21
N ALA A 104 -8.05 -2.16 3.73
CA ALA A 104 -8.10 -0.72 3.93
C ALA A 104 -8.23 -0.35 5.41
N ALA A 105 -9.11 -1.02 6.15
CA ALA A 105 -9.27 -0.81 7.58
C ALA A 105 -8.02 -1.21 8.39
N ASP A 106 -7.37 -2.34 8.04
CA ASP A 106 -6.11 -2.79 8.68
C ASP A 106 -4.96 -1.80 8.38
N ALA A 107 -4.90 -1.24 7.17
CA ALA A 107 -3.94 -0.21 6.80
C ALA A 107 -4.16 1.10 7.55
N GLU A 108 -5.40 1.59 7.62
CA GLU A 108 -5.74 2.78 8.39
C GLU A 108 -5.37 2.60 9.87
N HIS A 109 -5.79 1.49 10.47
CA HIS A 109 -5.49 1.19 11.87
C HIS A 109 -3.99 1.19 12.16
N GLN A 110 -3.18 0.46 11.38
CA GLN A 110 -1.74 0.36 11.64
C GLN A 110 -1.01 1.69 11.38
N ILE A 111 -1.43 2.47 10.37
CA ILE A 111 -0.86 3.80 10.12
C ILE A 111 -1.18 4.75 11.27
N THR A 112 -2.41 4.76 11.77
CA THR A 112 -2.79 5.62 12.91
C THR A 112 -2.05 5.19 14.18
N THR A 113 -2.01 3.91 14.50
CA THR A 113 -1.23 3.40 15.65
C THR A 113 0.24 3.77 15.54
N PHE A 114 0.85 3.63 14.36
CA PHE A 114 2.23 4.07 14.14
C PHE A 114 2.41 5.56 14.44
N LEU A 115 1.49 6.43 14.00
CA LEU A 115 1.58 7.86 14.26
C LEU A 115 1.44 8.19 15.75
N ASP A 116 0.53 7.52 16.46
CA ASP A 116 0.33 7.66 17.90
C ASP A 116 1.59 7.23 18.66
N ASP A 117 2.17 6.07 18.32
CA ASP A 117 3.40 5.56 18.91
C ASP A 117 4.57 6.54 18.71
N MET A 118 4.71 7.10 17.50
CA MET A 118 5.76 8.07 17.19
C MET A 118 5.56 9.40 17.94
N GLN A 119 4.32 9.83 18.16
CA GLN A 119 4.02 11.02 18.95
C GLN A 119 4.38 10.80 20.43
N GLU A 120 3.99 9.66 21.01
CA GLU A 120 4.33 9.32 22.39
C GLU A 120 5.85 9.24 22.59
N ILE A 121 6.58 8.65 21.64
CA ILE A 121 8.05 8.61 21.68
C ILE A 121 8.61 10.04 21.65
N ALA A 122 8.12 10.91 20.77
CA ALA A 122 8.61 12.28 20.65
C ALA A 122 8.33 13.16 21.89
N GLU A 123 7.24 12.92 22.60
CA GLU A 123 6.88 13.65 23.83
C GLU A 123 7.68 13.21 25.06
N ASN A 124 8.29 12.02 25.01
CA ASN A 124 9.07 11.43 26.10
C ASN A 124 10.57 11.81 26.07
N PHE A 125 10.99 12.70 25.16
CA PHE A 125 12.33 13.28 25.06
C PHE A 125 12.31 14.80 25.27
#